data_AF-A0A8T3VJ27-F1
#
_entry.id   AF-A0A8T3VJ27-F1
#
_cell.length_a   1.000
_cell.length_b   1.000
_cell.length_c   1.000
_cell.angle_alpha   90.00
_cell.angle_beta   90.00
_cell.angle_gamma   90.00
#
_symmetry.space_group_name_H-M   'P 1'
#
loop_
_entity.id
_entity.type
_entity.pdbx_description
1 polymer ?
#
loop_
_entity_poly.entity_id
_entity_poly.type
_entity_poly.pdbx_seq_one_letter_code
_entity_poly.pdbx_strand_id
1 'polypeptide(L)'
;MTIVYENLEDEEKLKEVCERIINLKDDGTLQIILLKAQAYLEIGKKKEAFEFVDKAIKLNPYDPFPYLMKGMLFNKLEKFDEANECFIEAFRLNPELINMINELS
;
A
#
# COMPACT_ATOMS: atom_id res chain seq x y z
N MET A 1 18.46 25.60 4.98
CA MET A 1 18.80 24.72 6.12
C MET A 1 17.53 24.27 6.84
N THR A 2 16.59 25.16 7.16
CA THR A 2 15.32 24.86 7.88
C THR A 2 14.40 23.82 7.21
N ILE A 3 14.05 24.00 5.93
CA ILE A 3 13.12 23.09 5.21
C ILE A 3 13.67 21.64 5.12
N VAL A 4 14.98 21.48 5.02
CA VAL A 4 15.62 20.15 4.94
C VAL A 4 15.58 19.44 6.29
N TYR A 5 15.73 20.17 7.41
CA TYR A 5 15.63 19.59 8.75
C TYR A 5 14.19 19.18 9.09
N GLU A 6 13.19 19.99 8.74
CA GLU A 6 11.77 19.66 8.93
C GLU A 6 11.40 18.39 8.13
N ASN A 7 11.81 18.29 6.86
CA ASN A 7 11.56 17.10 6.04
C ASN A 7 12.22 15.83 6.59
N LEU A 8 13.44 15.93 7.12
CA LEU A 8 14.13 14.80 7.73
C LEU A 8 13.46 14.36 9.04
N GLU A 9 12.96 15.31 9.84
CA GLU A 9 12.24 15.02 11.07
C GLU A 9 10.91 14.29 10.79
N ASP A 10 10.21 14.68 9.73
CA ASP A 10 8.97 14.03 9.30
C ASP A 10 9.21 12.63 8.71
N GLU A 11 10.30 12.45 7.97
CA GLU A 11 10.70 11.14 7.44
C GLU A 11 11.08 10.15 8.56
N GLU A 12 11.77 10.63 9.59
CA GLU A 12 12.13 9.81 10.76
C GLU A 12 10.90 9.41 11.58
N LYS A 13 9.97 10.33 11.82
CA LYS A 13 8.68 10.04 12.47
C LYS A 13 7.85 9.03 11.66
N LEU A 14 7.77 9.19 10.34
CA LEU A 14 7.05 8.27 9.46
C LEU A 14 7.63 6.86 9.58
N LYS A 15 8.96 6.74 9.58
CA LYS A 15 9.65 5.47 9.74
C LYS A 15 9.37 4.81 11.09
N GLU A 16 9.37 5.57 12.18
CA GLU A 16 9.03 5.06 13.52
C GLU A 16 7.59 4.51 13.55
N VAL A 17 6.63 5.24 12.98
CA VAL A 17 5.23 4.79 12.88
C VAL A 17 5.12 3.51 12.07
N CYS A 18 5.83 3.42 10.94
CA CYS A 18 5.87 2.22 10.11
C CYS A 18 6.48 1.03 10.86
N GLU A 19 7.57 1.22 11.59
CA GLU A 19 8.19 0.16 12.41
C GLU A 19 7.25 -0.34 13.51
N ARG A 20 6.50 0.55 14.15
CA ARG A 20 5.48 0.16 15.14
C ARG A 20 4.37 -0.68 14.52
N ILE A 21 3.89 -0.31 13.33
CA ILE A 21 2.89 -1.07 12.57
C ILE A 21 3.42 -2.46 12.20
N ILE A 22 4.65 -2.53 11.68
CA ILE A 22 5.29 -3.79 11.29
C ILE A 22 5.42 -4.74 12.48
N ASN A 23 5.73 -4.21 13.66
CA ASN A 23 5.88 -4.97 14.90
C ASN A 23 4.55 -5.29 15.61
N LEU A 24 3.39 -4.94 15.05
CA LEU A 24 2.10 -5.36 15.60
C LEU A 24 2.03 -6.89 15.62
N LYS A 25 1.63 -7.44 16.77
CA LYS A 25 1.49 -8.88 16.97
C LYS A 25 0.32 -9.49 16.19
N ASP A 26 -0.67 -8.67 15.82
CA ASP A 26 -1.76 -9.11 14.95
C ASP A 26 -1.25 -9.20 13.50
N ASP A 27 -1.43 -10.35 12.88
CA ASP A 27 -1.16 -10.61 11.47
C ASP A 27 -2.35 -11.29 10.77
N GLY A 28 -3.49 -11.44 11.47
CA GLY A 28 -4.64 -12.22 10.98
C GLY A 28 -5.71 -11.39 10.27
N THR A 29 -5.86 -10.11 10.63
CA THR A 29 -6.92 -9.27 10.07
C THR A 29 -6.50 -8.63 8.75
N LEU A 30 -7.37 -8.64 7.73
CA LEU A 30 -7.13 -8.00 6.43
C LEU A 30 -6.64 -6.55 6.55
N GLN A 31 -7.26 -5.77 7.44
CA GLN A 31 -6.86 -4.38 7.71
C GLN A 31 -5.42 -4.26 8.22
N ILE A 32 -4.99 -5.13 9.13
CA ILE A 32 -3.62 -5.10 9.66
C ILE A 32 -2.62 -5.57 8.62
N ILE A 33 -2.97 -6.56 7.80
CA ILE A 33 -2.13 -7.02 6.69
C ILE A 33 -1.92 -5.89 5.67
N LEU A 34 -2.99 -5.16 5.31
CA LEU A 34 -2.91 -4.01 4.41
C LEU A 34 -2.11 -2.87 5.03
N LEU A 35 -2.30 -2.58 6.31
CA LEU A 35 -1.54 -1.54 7.02
C LEU A 35 -0.05 -1.88 7.05
N LYS A 36 0.32 -3.15 7.27
CA LYS A 36 1.71 -3.63 7.18
C LYS A 36 2.27 -3.50 5.77
N ALA A 37 1.52 -3.90 4.74
CA ALA A 37 1.92 -3.71 3.35
C ALA A 37 2.23 -2.24 3.04
N GLN A 38 1.40 -1.31 3.53
CA GLN A 38 1.58 0.12 3.34
C GLN A 38 2.82 0.61 4.08
N ALA A 39 3.00 0.22 5.34
CA ALA A 39 4.18 0.56 6.12
C ALA A 39 5.48 0.09 5.43
N TYR A 40 5.51 -1.13 4.89
CA TYR A 40 6.65 -1.63 4.11
C TYR A 40 6.89 -0.83 2.82
N LEU A 41 5.83 -0.37 2.17
CA LEU A 41 5.92 0.48 0.99
C LEU A 41 6.54 1.84 1.30
N GLU A 42 6.10 2.50 2.39
CA GLU A 42 6.61 3.80 2.82
C GLU A 42 8.11 3.75 3.18
N ILE A 43 8.56 2.68 3.83
CA ILE A 43 9.99 2.51 4.16
C ILE A 43 10.82 1.92 3.02
N GLY A 44 10.25 1.81 1.81
CA GLY A 44 10.95 1.36 0.61
C GLY A 44 11.21 -0.16 0.51
N LYS A 45 10.67 -0.96 1.43
CA LYS A 45 10.79 -2.42 1.46
C LYS A 45 9.75 -3.08 0.55
N LYS A 46 9.96 -2.91 -0.77
CA LYS A 46 9.02 -3.33 -1.82
C LYS A 46 8.71 -4.83 -1.79
N LYS A 47 9.69 -5.69 -1.51
CA LYS A 47 9.50 -7.16 -1.51
C LYS A 47 8.52 -7.59 -0.43
N GLU A 48 8.73 -7.11 0.80
CA GLU A 48 7.87 -7.35 1.93
C GLU A 48 6.47 -6.78 1.69
N ALA A 49 6.36 -5.59 1.09
CA ALA A 49 5.07 -5.02 0.70
C ALA A 49 4.30 -5.95 -0.26
N PHE A 50 4.95 -6.51 -1.29
CA PHE A 50 4.32 -7.51 -2.18
C PHE A 50 3.85 -8.76 -1.43
N GLU A 51 4.67 -9.29 -0.52
CA GLU A 51 4.29 -10.48 0.26
C GLU A 51 3.02 -10.23 1.10
N PHE A 52 2.91 -9.07 1.74
CA PHE A 52 1.74 -8.72 2.53
C PHE A 52 0.51 -8.44 1.65
N VAL A 53 0.69 -7.78 0.50
CA VAL A 53 -0.39 -7.59 -0.47
C VAL A 53 -0.92 -8.95 -0.98
N ASP A 54 -0.03 -9.89 -1.33
CA ASP A 54 -0.45 -11.21 -1.78
C ASP A 54 -1.14 -12.02 -0.65
N LYS A 55 -0.71 -11.84 0.60
CA LYS A 55 -1.44 -12.39 1.76
C LYS A 55 -2.84 -11.78 1.90
N ALA A 56 -2.98 -10.46 1.71
CA ALA A 56 -4.27 -9.78 1.76
C ALA A 56 -5.23 -10.27 0.68
N ILE A 57 -4.74 -10.44 -0.56
CA ILE A 57 -5.51 -11.02 -1.68
C ILE A 57 -5.95 -12.45 -1.36
N LYS A 58 -5.07 -13.27 -0.78
CA LYS A 58 -5.42 -14.64 -0.37
C LYS A 58 -6.47 -14.68 0.75
N LEU A 59 -6.41 -13.73 1.67
CA LEU A 59 -7.34 -13.66 2.80
C LEU A 59 -8.73 -13.19 2.35
N ASN A 60 -8.79 -12.17 1.49
CA ASN A 60 -10.03 -11.71 0.88
C ASN A 60 -9.81 -11.31 -0.59
N PRO A 61 -10.08 -12.22 -1.55
CA PRO A 61 -9.85 -11.94 -2.96
C PRO A 61 -10.88 -10.98 -3.58
N TYR A 62 -11.95 -10.64 -2.85
CA TYR A 62 -13.01 -9.73 -3.30
C TYR A 62 -12.85 -8.30 -2.78
N ASP A 63 -11.84 -8.05 -1.95
CA ASP A 63 -11.52 -6.70 -1.50
C ASP A 63 -10.72 -5.97 -2.58
N PRO A 64 -11.12 -4.76 -3.00
CA PRO A 64 -10.41 -4.00 -4.04
C PRO A 64 -9.09 -3.38 -3.55
N PHE A 65 -8.92 -3.12 -2.25
CA PHE A 65 -7.75 -2.41 -1.71
C PHE A 65 -6.42 -3.16 -1.90
N PRO A 66 -6.31 -4.48 -1.65
CA PRO A 66 -5.10 -5.22 -1.97
C PRO A 66 -4.64 -5.07 -3.42
N TYR A 67 -5.57 -5.06 -4.38
CA TYR A 67 -5.24 -4.89 -5.81
C TYR A 67 -4.79 -3.47 -6.13
N LEU A 68 -5.41 -2.45 -5.53
CA LEU A 68 -4.90 -1.07 -5.62
C LEU A 68 -3.45 -0.96 -5.12
N MET A 69 -3.16 -1.51 -3.94
CA MET A 69 -1.82 -1.49 -3.37
C MET A 69 -0.81 -2.22 -4.25
N LYS A 70 -1.21 -3.36 -4.84
CA LYS A 70 -0.38 -4.09 -5.81
C LYS A 70 -0.08 -3.26 -7.05
N GLY A 71 -1.08 -2.56 -7.57
CA GLY A 71 -0.92 -1.65 -8.70
C GLY A 71 0.04 -0.49 -8.38
N MET A 72 -0.08 0.12 -7.20
CA MET A 72 0.86 1.15 -6.73
C MET A 72 2.29 0.63 -6.61
N LEU A 73 2.48 -0.60 -6.10
CA LEU A 73 3.79 -1.24 -6.02
C LEU A 73 4.42 -1.46 -7.40
N PHE A 74 3.64 -1.95 -8.37
CA PHE A 74 4.11 -2.10 -9.75
C PHE A 74 4.40 -0.75 -10.42
N ASN A 75 3.59 0.27 -10.16
CA ASN A 75 3.83 1.63 -10.66
C ASN A 75 5.17 2.20 -10.13
N LYS A 76 5.48 2.01 -8.83
CA LYS A 76 6.80 2.34 -8.25
C LYS A 76 7.96 1.47 -8.76
N LEU A 77 7.69 0.43 -9.54
CA LEU A 77 8.67 -0.39 -10.25
C LEU A 77 8.69 -0.10 -11.76
N GLU A 78 7.94 0.90 -12.22
CA GLU A 78 7.78 1.25 -13.64
C GLU A 78 7.20 0.10 -14.49
N LYS A 79 6.50 -0.83 -13.82
CA LYS A 79 5.78 -1.97 -14.41
C LYS A 79 4.34 -1.57 -14.68
N PHE A 80 4.15 -0.69 -15.65
CA PHE A 80 2.87 -0.02 -15.88
C PHE A 80 1.78 -0.97 -16.38
N ASP A 81 2.14 -2.00 -17.15
CA ASP A 81 1.18 -2.99 -17.65
C ASP A 81 0.60 -3.81 -16.50
N GLU A 82 1.46 -4.37 -15.64
CA GLU A 82 1.01 -5.10 -14.44
C GLU A 82 0.26 -4.20 -13.45
N ALA A 83 0.65 -2.92 -13.35
CA ALA A 83 -0.06 -1.94 -12.53
C ALA A 83 -1.49 -1.72 -13.03
N ASN A 84 -1.65 -1.54 -14.34
CA ASN A 84 -2.95 -1.34 -14.98
C ASN A 84 -3.87 -2.55 -14.81
N GLU A 85 -3.35 -3.77 -14.97
CA GLU A 85 -4.13 -4.99 -14.71
C GLU A 85 -4.64 -5.02 -13.26
N CYS A 86 -3.79 -4.68 -12.29
CA CYS A 86 -4.19 -4.62 -10.88
C CYS A 86 -5.26 -3.55 -10.63
N PHE A 87 -5.14 -2.37 -11.23
CA PHE A 87 -6.14 -1.32 -11.11
C PHE A 87 -7.48 -1.73 -11.74
N ILE A 88 -7.45 -2.34 -12.93
CA ILE A 88 -8.65 -2.87 -13.58
C ILE A 88 -9.36 -3.89 -12.68
N GLU A 89 -8.63 -4.82 -12.06
CA GLU A 89 -9.23 -5.76 -11.12
C GLU A 89 -9.83 -5.08 -9.89
N ALA A 90 -9.15 -4.09 -9.30
CA ALA A 90 -9.69 -3.31 -8.20
C ALA A 90 -11.01 -2.61 -8.56
N PHE A 91 -11.08 -2.00 -9.75
CA PHE A 91 -12.28 -1.34 -10.25
C PHE A 91 -13.39 -2.31 -10.64
N ARG A 92 -13.04 -3.51 -11.12
CA ARG A 92 -14.02 -4.57 -11.38
C ARG A 92 -14.69 -5.05 -10.09
N LEU A 93 -13.93 -5.11 -8.99
CA LEU A 93 -14.44 -5.50 -7.67
C LEU A 93 -15.26 -4.40 -7.01
N ASN A 94 -14.87 -3.13 -7.18
CA ASN A 94 -15.63 -1.98 -6.72
C ASN A 94 -15.61 -0.84 -7.75
N PRO A 95 -16.63 -0.74 -8.62
CA PRO A 95 -16.70 0.31 -9.64
C PRO A 95 -16.76 1.74 -9.06
N GLU A 96 -17.32 1.91 -7.86
CA GLU A 96 -17.41 3.23 -7.18
C GLU A 96 -16.04 3.77 -6.76
N LEU A 97 -15.02 2.91 -6.71
CA LEU A 97 -13.65 3.31 -6.40
C LEU A 97 -13.08 4.29 -7.44
N ILE A 98 -13.55 4.23 -8.69
CA ILE A 98 -13.20 5.19 -9.75
C ILE A 98 -13.63 6.60 -9.34
N ASN A 99 -14.83 6.73 -8.77
CA ASN A 99 -15.37 8.02 -8.32
C ASN A 99 -14.51 8.58 -7.18
N MET A 100 -14.10 7.73 -6.24
CA MET A 100 -13.27 8.13 -5.10
C MET A 100 -11.88 8.67 -5.51
N ILE A 101 -11.27 8.12 -6.56
CA ILE A 101 -9.95 8.59 -7.04
C ILE A 101 -10.08 9.91 -7.79
N ASN A 102 -11.14 10.10 -8.57
CA ASN A 102 -11.39 11.34 -9.31
C ASN A 102 -11.77 12.52 -8.40
N GLU A 103 -12.27 12.26 -7.19
CA GLU A 103 -12.54 13.30 -6.19
C GLU A 103 -11.28 13.77 -5.43
N LEU A 104 -10.18 13.00 -5.52
CA LEU A 104 -8.89 13.31 -4.88
C LEU A 104 -7.87 13.95 -5.84
N SER A 105 -8.21 14.12 -7.12
CA SER A 105 -7.40 14.77 -8.16
C SER A 105 -7.84 16.21 -8.41
#